data_AF-A0AAU2N794-F1
#
_entry.id   AF-A0AAU2N794-F1
#
_cell.length_a   1.000
_cell.length_b   1.000
_cell.length_c   1.000
_cell.angle_alpha   90.00
_cell.angle_beta   90.00
_cell.angle_gamma   90.00
#
_symmetry.space_group_name_H-M   'P 1'
#
loop_
_entity.id
_entity.type
_entity.pdbx_description
1 polymer ?
#
loop_
_entity_poly.entity_id
_entity_poly.type
_entity_poly.pdbx_seq_one_letter_code
_entity_poly.pdbx_strand_id
1 'polypeptide(L)'
;MTAEISIRHGVQRKAGGAFFGVIHVDARPGYPLTVRLGVDDGEERQYTLEPGDTFPVHDETWVLDRVDDPSGNWRVVIRKAE
;
A
#
# COMPACT_ATOMS: atom_id res chain seq x y z
N MET A 1 4.36 -17.84 -7.23
CA MET A 1 5.27 -16.84 -6.62
C MET A 1 4.48 -15.56 -6.51
N THR A 2 3.92 -15.29 -5.33
CA THR A 2 3.07 -14.12 -5.08
C THR A 2 3.95 -12.86 -5.13
N ALA A 3 3.56 -11.86 -5.94
CA ALA A 3 4.35 -10.63 -6.05
C ALA A 3 4.15 -9.80 -4.77
N GLU A 4 5.18 -9.72 -3.93
CA GLU A 4 5.26 -8.86 -2.74
C GLU A 4 6.08 -7.60 -3.08
N ILE A 5 5.63 -6.43 -2.62
CA ILE A 5 6.30 -5.14 -2.84
C ILE A 5 6.41 -4.41 -1.52
N SER A 6 7.61 -3.90 -1.23
CA SER A 6 7.87 -2.99 -0.12
C SER A 6 8.01 -1.55 -0.62
N ILE A 7 7.15 -0.67 -0.09
CA ILE A 7 7.10 0.76 -0.37
C ILE A 7 7.58 1.52 0.86
N ARG A 8 8.51 2.46 0.68
CA ARG A 8 9.08 3.28 1.76
C ARG A 8 8.64 4.73 1.61
N HIS A 9 8.80 5.50 2.67
CA HIS A 9 8.55 6.93 2.65
C HIS A 9 9.29 7.64 1.51
N GLY A 10 8.54 8.40 0.71
CA GLY A 10 9.06 9.14 -0.44
C GLY A 10 9.52 8.28 -1.63
N VAL A 11 9.26 6.97 -1.63
CA VAL A 11 9.68 6.07 -2.72
C VAL A 11 8.46 5.45 -3.39
N GLN A 12 8.29 5.71 -4.68
CA GLN A 12 7.32 4.99 -5.51
C GLN A 12 7.90 3.66 -6.02
N ARG A 13 7.04 2.66 -6.20
CA ARG A 13 7.39 1.34 -6.74
C ARG A 13 6.49 1.01 -7.92
N LYS A 14 7.04 0.34 -8.94
CA LYS A 14 6.29 -0.14 -10.09
C LYS A 14 6.17 -1.67 -10.04
N ALA A 15 4.96 -2.19 -10.24
CA ALA A 15 4.74 -3.62 -10.46
C ALA A 15 3.38 -3.86 -11.12
N GLY A 16 3.24 -4.98 -11.85
CA GLY A 16 1.96 -5.34 -12.47
C GLY A 16 1.42 -4.30 -13.45
N GLY A 17 2.28 -3.45 -14.03
CA GLY A 17 1.87 -2.34 -14.89
C GLY A 17 1.57 -1.04 -14.14
N ALA A 18 1.31 -1.08 -12.83
CA ALA A 18 0.94 0.06 -12.01
C ALA A 18 2.12 0.66 -11.22
N PHE A 19 1.95 1.92 -10.82
CA PHE A 19 2.80 2.62 -9.86
C PHE A 19 2.09 2.72 -8.52
N PHE A 20 2.84 2.47 -7.45
CA PHE A 20 2.38 2.53 -6.07
C PHE A 20 3.21 3.55 -5.31
N GLY A 21 2.54 4.41 -4.56
CA GLY A 21 3.18 5.37 -3.67
C GLY A 21 2.37 5.53 -2.39
N VAL A 22 3.03 5.53 -1.24
CA VAL A 22 2.34 5.78 0.03
C VAL A 22 2.38 7.27 0.31
N ILE A 23 1.20 7.88 0.44
CA ILE A 23 0.99 9.30 0.68
C ILE A 23 1.13 9.59 2.18
N HIS A 24 0.54 8.74 3.03
CA HIS A 24 0.54 8.92 4.48
C HIS A 24 0.34 7.59 5.20
N VAL A 25 0.92 7.47 6.39
CA VAL A 25 0.64 6.40 7.36
C VAL A 25 0.19 7.08 8.64
N ASP A 26 -1.05 6.80 9.06
CA ASP A 26 -1.59 7.29 10.32
C ASP A 26 -1.44 6.20 11.39
N ALA A 27 -0.51 6.42 12.30
CA ALA A 27 -0.16 5.51 13.39
C ALA A 27 -0.35 6.17 14.77
N ARG A 28 -1.29 7.12 14.89
CA ARG A 28 -1.53 7.85 16.13
C ARG A 28 -2.06 6.90 17.22
N PRO A 29 -1.54 6.98 18.46
CA PRO A 29 -2.05 6.18 19.57
C PRO A 29 -3.56 6.39 19.77
N GLY A 30 -4.31 5.30 19.91
CA GLY A 30 -5.76 5.33 20.10
C GLY A 30 -6.59 5.39 18.81
N TYR A 31 -5.95 5.39 17.63
CA TYR A 31 -6.60 5.31 16.33
C TYR A 31 -6.18 4.03 15.58
N PRO A 32 -7.03 3.50 14.69
CA PRO A 32 -6.63 2.41 13.79
C PRO A 32 -5.45 2.82 12.91
N LEU A 33 -4.56 1.86 12.65
CA LEU A 33 -3.46 2.04 11.73
C LEU A 33 -4.01 2.10 10.29
N THR A 34 -3.94 3.26 9.67
CA THR A 34 -4.40 3.44 8.29
C THR A 34 -3.29 3.93 7.38
N VAL A 35 -3.34 3.51 6.12
CA VAL A 35 -2.39 3.89 5.09
C VAL A 35 -3.15 4.53 3.94
N ARG A 36 -2.77 5.77 3.60
CA ARG A 36 -3.22 6.42 2.37
C ARG A 36 -2.29 6.01 1.23
N LEU A 37 -2.76 5.12 0.37
CA LEU A 37 -2.02 4.58 -0.78
C LEU A 37 -2.50 5.25 -2.06
N GLY A 38 -1.57 5.80 -2.84
CA GLY A 38 -1.78 6.19 -4.22
C GLY A 38 -1.39 5.07 -5.17
N VAL A 39 -2.26 4.79 -6.13
CA VAL A 39 -2.04 3.81 -7.20
C VAL A 39 -2.30 4.50 -8.53
N ASP A 40 -1.41 4.33 -9.49
CA ASP A 40 -1.59 4.76 -10.89
C ASP A 40 -1.44 3.54 -11.79
N ASP A 41 -2.57 3.06 -12.31
CA ASP A 41 -2.68 1.95 -13.25
C ASP A 41 -3.19 2.44 -14.62
N GLY A 42 -2.83 3.66 -15.00
CA GLY A 42 -3.42 4.38 -16.14
C GLY A 42 -4.55 5.34 -15.73
N GLU A 43 -5.06 5.19 -14.51
CA GLU A 43 -5.84 6.18 -13.78
C GLU A 43 -5.26 6.33 -12.37
N GLU A 44 -5.06 7.57 -11.91
CA GLU A 44 -4.61 7.81 -10.53
C GLU A 44 -5.77 7.64 -9.55
N ARG A 45 -5.61 6.74 -8.58
CA ARG A 45 -6.57 6.46 -7.51
C ARG A 45 -5.89 6.53 -6.16
N GLN A 46 -6.67 6.87 -5.14
CA GLN A 46 -6.21 6.93 -3.76
C GLN A 46 -7.11 6.08 -2.87
N TYR A 47 -6.48 5.26 -2.04
CA TYR A 47 -7.14 4.38 -1.08
C TYR A 47 -6.73 4.74 0.33
N THR A 48 -7.64 4.59 1.29
CA THR A 48 -7.31 4.56 2.72
C THR A 48 -7.57 3.15 3.19
N LEU A 49 -6.51 2.45 3.61
CA LEU A 49 -6.50 1.02 3.85
C LEU A 49 -5.96 0.70 5.24
N GLU A 50 -6.52 -0.32 5.87
CA GLU A 50 -5.97 -0.99 7.04
C GLU A 50 -5.21 -2.26 6.64
N PRO A 51 -4.28 -2.77 7.47
CA PRO A 51 -3.66 -4.07 7.22
C PRO A 51 -4.71 -5.19 7.12
N GLY A 52 -4.67 -5.92 5.99
CA GLY A 52 -5.66 -6.93 5.61
C GLY A 52 -6.64 -6.45 4.53
N ASP A 53 -6.77 -5.14 4.30
CA ASP A 53 -7.68 -4.62 3.29
C ASP A 53 -7.21 -4.91 1.87
N THR A 54 -8.16 -5.24 1.01
CA THR A 54 -7.92 -5.48 -0.41
C THR A 54 -8.30 -4.28 -1.26
N PHE A 55 -7.58 -4.09 -2.36
CA PHE A 55 -7.84 -3.03 -3.34
C PHE A 55 -7.59 -3.53 -4.76
N PRO A 56 -8.36 -3.04 -5.76
CA PRO A 56 -8.17 -3.42 -7.15
C PRO A 56 -7.01 -2.65 -7.80
N VAL A 57 -6.28 -3.32 -8.70
CA VAL A 57 -5.26 -2.73 -9.58
C VAL A 57 -5.41 -3.42 -10.93
N HIS A 58 -5.87 -2.70 -11.96
CA HIS A 58 -6.34 -3.31 -13.21
C HIS A 58 -7.34 -4.47 -12.93
N ASP A 59 -7.07 -5.65 -13.49
CA ASP A 59 -7.84 -6.89 -13.30
C ASP A 59 -7.31 -7.74 -12.12
N GLU A 60 -6.38 -7.20 -11.33
CA GLU A 60 -5.76 -7.88 -10.19
C GLU A 60 -6.32 -7.35 -8.86
N THR A 61 -6.41 -8.23 -7.87
CA THR A 61 -6.68 -7.82 -6.49
C THR A 61 -5.38 -7.82 -5.70
N TRP A 62 -5.13 -6.76 -4.96
CA TRP A 62 -3.99 -6.60 -4.07
C TRP A 62 -4.46 -6.45 -2.63
N VAL A 63 -3.57 -6.72 -1.69
CA VAL A 63 -3.83 -6.57 -0.25
C VAL A 63 -2.73 -5.72 0.38
N LEU A 64 -3.13 -4.85 1.32
CA LEU A 64 -2.20 -4.24 2.24
C LEU A 64 -1.83 -5.28 3.30
N ASP A 65 -0.66 -5.90 3.15
CA ASP A 65 -0.29 -7.05 3.97
C ASP A 65 0.12 -6.62 5.38
N ARG A 66 1.03 -5.64 5.47
CA ARG A 66 1.55 -5.14 6.75
C ARG A 66 2.21 -3.77 6.62
N VAL A 67 2.40 -3.11 7.76
CA VAL A 67 3.21 -1.91 7.89
C VAL A 67 4.26 -2.14 8.97
N ASP A 68 5.54 -2.08 8.59
CA ASP A 68 6.66 -2.15 9.52
C ASP A 68 7.03 -0.73 9.99
N ASP A 69 7.40 -0.59 11.27
CA ASP A 69 7.80 0.68 11.91
C ASP A 69 6.85 1.87 11.62
N PRO A 70 5.53 1.74 11.90
CA PRO A 70 4.51 2.69 11.45
C PRO A 70 4.64 4.10 12.06
N SER A 71 5.32 4.23 13.22
CA SER A 71 5.56 5.52 13.89
C SER A 71 6.92 6.15 13.51
N GLY A 72 7.72 5.49 12.67
CA GLY A 72 9.09 5.87 12.34
C GLY A 72 9.36 5.89 10.85
N ASN A 73 10.39 5.17 10.41
CA ASN A 73 10.73 5.03 8.99
C ASN A 73 9.92 3.89 8.39
N TRP A 74 8.62 4.14 8.26
CA TRP A 74 7.67 3.11 7.91
C TRP A 74 7.98 2.43 6.58
N ARG A 75 7.59 1.17 6.50
CA ARG A 75 7.58 0.38 5.27
C ARG A 75 6.22 -0.28 5.13
N VAL A 76 5.53 0.04 4.06
CA VAL A 76 4.26 -0.60 3.71
C VAL A 76 4.56 -1.75 2.77
N VAL A 77 4.00 -2.92 3.08
CA VAL A 77 4.11 -4.11 2.25
C VAL A 77 2.75 -4.38 1.64
N ILE A 78 2.72 -4.48 0.31
CA ILE A 78 1.54 -4.90 -0.44
C ILE A 78 1.87 -6.18 -1.20
N ARG A 79 0.88 -7.02 -1.43
CA ARG A 79 1.04 -8.24 -2.26
C ARG A 79 -0.19 -8.49 -3.10
N LYS A 80 -0.02 -9.22 -4.19
CA LYS A 80 -1.17 -9.76 -4.94
C LYS A 80 -1.96 -10.73 -4.05
N ALA A 81 -3.28 -10.62 -4.09
CA ALA A 81 -4.17 -11.67 -3.59
C ALA A 81 -4.10 -12.88 -4.54
N GLU A 82 -4.31 -14.08 -4.00
CA GLU A 82 -4.34 -15.33 -4.78
C GLU A 82 -5.66 -15.49 -5.55
#